data_AF-A0A432RHN0-F1
#
_entry.id   AF-A0A432RHN0-F1
#
_cell.length_a   1.000
_cell.length_b   1.000
_cell.length_c   1.000
_cell.angle_alpha   90.00
_cell.angle_beta   90.00
_cell.angle_gamma   90.00
#
_symmetry.space_group_name_H-M   'P 1'
#
loop_
_entity.id
_entity.type
_entity.pdbx_description
1 polymer ?
#
loop_
_entity_poly.entity_id
_entity_poly.type
_entity_poly.pdbx_seq_one_letter_code
_entity_poly.pdbx_strand_id
1 'polypeptide(L)'
;MTPLLRIISAPSLYSKLLNRLQGYYWCLVSISLAVIAKTLRLRRSVNSREGSDSRMPVGGDERRYWLLNMVNRHGYSVREVGLATGFPDALVRSMIDRYCESTEFARTPGNGGVLSIYPYPGGRHPRKGFQDGALSPQRETKVSIFSPWDPRSYVVVDVPEAIFSNLGLLYLAHTHIPTIWDKRGIRLDPLEWCRDGSNSLSIRRQLPGGIEFGTRVRADTMSVEFQQWLINRSSSSLTRLRVQNCVLLNRLSGFEVQSNRNKIFRAPYVACESAQRNRWIIVAWDPCYRVWANPLCPCIHSDSYFPDCKPGERTEIKGRVWFHIGENIENEFRRLDASGWRSSC
;
A
#
# COMPACT_ATOMS: atom_id res chain seq x y z
N MET A 1 -57.44 -42.63 -59.20
CA MET A 1 -56.09 -42.62 -58.60
C MET A 1 -55.42 -41.33 -59.04
N THR A 2 -55.38 -40.33 -58.16
CA THR A 2 -55.01 -38.94 -58.49
C THR A 2 -53.65 -38.64 -57.86
N PRO A 3 -52.67 -38.04 -58.58
CA PRO A 3 -51.33 -37.83 -58.02
C PRO A 3 -51.26 -36.55 -57.19
N LEU A 4 -50.60 -36.65 -56.03
CA LEU A 4 -50.28 -35.54 -55.12
C LEU A 4 -49.06 -34.75 -55.63
N LEU A 5 -49.26 -33.47 -55.93
CA LEU A 5 -48.21 -32.48 -56.16
C LEU A 5 -47.52 -32.13 -54.83
N ARG A 6 -46.20 -32.33 -54.76
CA ARG A 6 -45.32 -31.79 -53.71
C ARG A 6 -45.08 -30.30 -53.94
N ILE A 7 -45.48 -29.45 -53.00
CA ILE A 7 -45.06 -28.05 -52.93
C ILE A 7 -43.77 -27.98 -52.12
N ILE A 8 -42.66 -27.61 -52.76
CA ILE A 8 -41.40 -27.25 -52.10
C ILE A 8 -41.50 -25.77 -51.72
N SER A 9 -41.52 -25.45 -50.43
CA SER A 9 -41.48 -24.09 -49.93
C SER A 9 -40.07 -23.51 -50.03
N ALA A 10 -39.86 -22.56 -50.94
CA ALA A 10 -38.64 -21.77 -50.98
C ALA A 10 -38.61 -20.80 -49.78
N PRO A 11 -37.47 -20.65 -49.06
CA PRO A 11 -37.37 -19.66 -47.99
C PRO A 11 -37.54 -18.25 -48.57
N SER A 12 -38.46 -17.48 -47.98
CA SER A 12 -38.83 -16.14 -48.44
C SER A 12 -37.60 -15.21 -48.45
N LEU A 13 -37.62 -14.22 -49.35
CA LEU A 13 -36.59 -13.18 -49.44
C LEU A 13 -36.27 -12.54 -48.08
N TYR A 14 -37.27 -12.50 -47.18
CA TYR A 14 -37.20 -11.96 -45.84
C TYR A 14 -36.25 -12.74 -44.90
N SER A 15 -36.23 -14.08 -44.98
CA SER A 15 -35.33 -14.89 -44.13
C SER A 15 -33.87 -14.80 -44.56
N LYS A 16 -33.62 -14.62 -45.86
CA LYS A 16 -32.26 -14.39 -46.40
C LYS A 16 -31.73 -13.01 -46.01
N LEU A 17 -32.61 -12.00 -45.95
CA LEU A 17 -32.23 -10.64 -45.53
C LEU A 17 -31.90 -10.58 -44.03
N LEU A 18 -32.72 -11.22 -43.18
CA LEU A 18 -32.51 -11.29 -41.74
C LEU A 18 -31.20 -12.02 -41.38
N ASN A 19 -30.90 -13.15 -42.03
CA ASN A 19 -29.63 -13.86 -41.81
C ASN A 19 -28.41 -13.03 -42.25
N ARG A 20 -28.51 -12.24 -43.33
CA ARG A 20 -27.44 -11.32 -43.72
C ARG A 20 -27.25 -10.20 -42.70
N LEU A 21 -28.33 -9.56 -42.25
CA LEU A 21 -28.26 -8.49 -41.24
C LEU A 21 -27.71 -8.98 -39.90
N GLN A 22 -28.07 -10.19 -39.48
CA GLN A 22 -27.53 -10.82 -38.27
C GLN A 22 -26.03 -11.12 -38.42
N GLY A 23 -25.59 -11.57 -39.60
CA GLY A 23 -24.16 -11.75 -39.91
C GLY A 23 -23.35 -10.46 -39.85
N TYR A 24 -23.87 -9.35 -40.39
CA TYR A 24 -23.21 -8.04 -40.28
C TYR A 24 -23.15 -7.54 -38.84
N TYR A 25 -24.20 -7.76 -38.05
CA TYR A 25 -24.23 -7.39 -36.63
C TYR A 25 -23.17 -8.14 -35.82
N TRP A 26 -23.04 -9.47 -36.00
CA TRP A 26 -22.01 -10.27 -35.34
C TRP A 26 -20.59 -9.91 -35.81
N CYS A 27 -20.41 -9.53 -37.08
CA CYS A 27 -19.13 -9.09 -37.60
C CYS A 27 -18.71 -7.73 -36.99
N LEU A 28 -19.63 -6.78 -36.90
CA LEU A 28 -19.40 -5.47 -36.29
C LEU A 28 -19.10 -5.58 -34.78
N VAL A 29 -19.86 -6.39 -34.04
CA VAL A 29 -19.60 -6.66 -32.60
C VAL A 29 -18.22 -7.31 -32.40
N SER A 30 -17.83 -8.24 -33.29
CA SER A 30 -16.52 -8.90 -33.23
C SER A 30 -15.36 -7.94 -33.50
N ILE A 31 -15.52 -7.04 -34.48
CA ILE A 31 -14.54 -5.99 -34.78
C ILE A 31 -14.42 -5.01 -33.62
N SER A 32 -15.54 -4.58 -33.02
CA SER A 32 -15.54 -3.71 -31.84
C SER A 32 -14.87 -4.36 -30.63
N LEU A 33 -15.14 -5.64 -30.35
CA LEU A 33 -14.47 -6.38 -29.27
C LEU A 33 -12.97 -6.55 -29.53
N ALA A 34 -12.57 -6.82 -30.78
CA ALA A 34 -11.15 -6.93 -31.14
C ALA A 34 -10.42 -5.59 -31.03
N VAL A 35 -11.07 -4.49 -31.42
CA VAL A 35 -10.53 -3.12 -31.26
C VAL A 35 -10.43 -2.78 -29.78
N ILE A 36 -11.46 -3.03 -28.96
CA ILE A 36 -11.41 -2.82 -27.50
C ILE A 36 -10.30 -3.66 -26.86
N ALA A 37 -10.16 -4.94 -27.23
CA ALA A 37 -9.12 -5.81 -26.72
C ALA A 37 -7.71 -5.35 -27.16
N LYS A 38 -7.57 -4.86 -28.39
CA LYS A 38 -6.31 -4.31 -28.92
C LYS A 38 -5.96 -2.98 -28.23
N THR A 39 -6.93 -2.11 -28.00
CA THR A 39 -6.77 -0.85 -27.25
C THR A 39 -6.44 -1.12 -25.79
N LEU A 40 -7.08 -2.10 -25.14
CA LEU A 40 -6.73 -2.55 -23.79
C LEU A 40 -5.33 -3.16 -23.73
N ARG A 41 -4.91 -3.96 -24.74
CA ARG A 41 -3.54 -4.51 -24.84
C ARG A 41 -2.50 -3.42 -25.08
N LEU A 42 -2.79 -2.44 -25.95
CA LEU A 42 -1.92 -1.28 -26.20
C LEU A 42 -1.81 -0.40 -24.96
N ARG A 43 -2.91 -0.12 -24.26
CA ARG A 43 -2.91 0.62 -22.98
C ARG A 43 -2.10 -0.13 -21.91
N ARG A 44 -2.17 -1.46 -21.90
CA ARG A 44 -1.37 -2.32 -21.02
C ARG A 44 0.12 -2.36 -21.41
N SER A 45 0.46 -2.28 -22.70
CA SER A 45 1.85 -2.29 -23.17
C SER A 45 2.55 -0.93 -23.02
N VAL A 46 1.83 0.18 -23.25
CA VAL A 46 2.32 1.54 -23.02
C VAL A 46 2.60 1.75 -21.52
N ASN A 47 1.70 1.30 -20.63
CA ASN A 47 1.93 1.31 -19.17
C ASN A 47 3.03 0.35 -18.68
N SER A 48 3.52 -0.57 -19.52
CA SER A 48 4.53 -1.57 -19.10
C SER A 48 5.97 -1.17 -19.40
N ARG A 49 6.19 -0.10 -20.19
CA ARG A 49 7.53 0.32 -20.62
C ARG A 49 7.94 1.73 -20.18
N GLU A 50 7.01 2.54 -19.66
CA GLU A 50 7.31 3.78 -18.94
C GLU A 50 6.88 3.61 -17.47
N GLY A 51 7.85 3.66 -16.54
CA GLY A 51 7.57 3.77 -15.10
C GLY A 51 7.76 2.49 -14.28
N SER A 52 8.90 1.81 -14.42
CA SER A 52 9.33 0.89 -13.36
C SER A 52 9.65 1.71 -12.10
N ASP A 53 8.95 1.47 -10.99
CA ASP A 53 9.31 2.02 -9.66
C ASP A 53 10.56 1.36 -9.06
N SER A 54 11.26 0.54 -9.85
CA SER A 54 12.54 -0.02 -9.47
C SER A 54 13.49 1.09 -9.03
N ARG A 55 14.15 0.88 -7.91
CA ARG A 55 15.09 1.84 -7.37
C ARG A 55 16.38 1.16 -6.96
N MET A 56 17.39 1.37 -7.79
CA MET A 56 18.70 0.77 -7.66
C MET A 56 19.43 1.31 -6.43
N PRO A 57 19.83 0.45 -5.47
CA PRO A 57 20.71 0.84 -4.38
C PRO A 57 22.09 1.26 -4.90
N VAL A 58 22.58 2.42 -4.46
CA VAL A 58 23.88 2.97 -4.87
C VAL A 58 24.92 2.74 -3.77
N GLY A 59 26.09 2.21 -4.13
CA GLY A 59 27.15 1.87 -3.18
C GLY A 59 27.09 0.41 -2.67
N GLY A 60 28.24 -0.13 -2.24
CA GLY A 60 28.36 -1.53 -1.81
C GLY A 60 27.50 -1.86 -0.58
N ASP A 61 27.53 -0.99 0.43
CA ASP A 61 26.80 -1.19 1.69
C ASP A 61 25.28 -1.12 1.49
N GLU A 62 24.80 -0.16 0.71
CA GLU A 62 23.36 -0.08 0.38
C GLU A 62 22.90 -1.29 -0.43
N ARG A 63 23.69 -1.75 -1.41
CA ARG A 63 23.35 -2.97 -2.17
C ARG A 63 23.21 -4.18 -1.24
N ARG A 64 24.17 -4.37 -0.33
CA ARG A 64 24.12 -5.46 0.65
C ARG A 64 22.92 -5.31 1.58
N TYR A 65 22.69 -4.12 2.14
CA TYR A 65 21.54 -3.86 3.01
C TYR A 65 20.22 -4.20 2.34
N TRP A 66 19.98 -3.65 1.15
CA TRP A 66 18.72 -3.83 0.44
C TRP A 66 18.51 -5.28 0.02
N LEU A 67 19.57 -5.98 -0.41
CA LEU A 67 19.49 -7.39 -0.71
C LEU A 67 19.07 -8.21 0.51
N LEU A 68 19.73 -8.02 1.67
CA LEU A 68 19.41 -8.75 2.89
C LEU A 68 18.00 -8.38 3.40
N ASN A 69 17.59 -7.12 3.29
CA ASN A 69 16.24 -6.68 3.61
C ASN A 69 15.21 -7.40 2.72
N MET A 70 15.43 -7.48 1.41
CA MET A 70 14.53 -8.16 0.49
C MET A 70 14.49 -9.67 0.69
N VAL A 71 15.65 -10.33 0.64
CA VAL A 71 15.75 -11.79 0.61
C VAL A 71 15.56 -12.38 2.00
N ASN A 72 16.33 -11.92 2.99
CA ASN A 72 16.33 -12.55 4.32
C ASN A 72 15.15 -12.11 5.17
N ARG A 73 14.74 -10.82 5.09
CA ARG A 73 13.60 -10.32 5.88
C ARG A 73 12.28 -10.53 5.17
N HIS A 74 12.15 -10.07 3.93
CA HIS A 74 10.88 -10.07 3.23
C HIS A 74 10.63 -11.32 2.37
N GLY A 75 11.60 -12.24 2.26
CA GLY A 75 11.46 -13.44 1.45
C GLY A 75 11.22 -13.14 -0.02
N TYR A 76 11.93 -12.17 -0.59
CA TYR A 76 11.84 -11.84 -2.01
C TYR A 76 12.52 -12.91 -2.86
N SER A 77 11.84 -13.30 -3.94
CA SER A 77 12.45 -14.07 -5.02
C SER A 77 13.45 -13.22 -5.81
N VAL A 78 14.34 -13.87 -6.58
CA VAL A 78 15.27 -13.21 -7.52
C VAL A 78 14.54 -12.18 -8.40
N ARG A 79 13.38 -12.57 -8.94
CA ARG A 79 12.56 -11.70 -9.79
C ARG A 79 12.02 -10.48 -9.04
N GLU A 80 11.56 -10.65 -7.80
CA GLU A 80 11.06 -9.52 -7.00
C GLU A 80 12.18 -8.55 -6.63
N VAL A 81 13.39 -9.06 -6.35
CA VAL A 81 14.57 -8.19 -6.18
C VAL A 81 14.84 -7.41 -7.46
N GLY A 82 14.79 -8.07 -8.63
CA GLY A 82 14.94 -7.41 -9.93
C GLY A 82 13.88 -6.32 -10.15
N LEU A 83 12.61 -6.57 -9.82
CA LEU A 83 11.54 -5.57 -9.91
C LEU A 83 11.76 -4.39 -8.95
N ALA A 84 12.26 -4.64 -7.74
CA ALA A 84 12.48 -3.60 -6.74
C ALA A 84 13.73 -2.75 -7.02
N THR A 85 14.73 -3.28 -7.71
CA THR A 85 16.05 -2.64 -7.87
C THR A 85 16.45 -2.31 -9.29
N GLY A 86 15.88 -2.99 -10.29
CA GLY A 86 16.32 -2.94 -11.68
C GLY A 86 17.55 -3.82 -11.95
N PHE A 87 18.03 -4.59 -10.97
CA PHE A 87 19.17 -5.48 -11.19
C PHE A 87 18.80 -6.68 -12.08
N PRO A 88 19.69 -7.10 -13.00
CA PRO A 88 19.52 -8.34 -13.75
C PRO A 88 19.53 -9.58 -12.83
N ASP A 89 18.74 -10.59 -13.16
CA ASP A 89 18.62 -11.83 -12.37
C ASP A 89 19.97 -12.50 -12.07
N ALA A 90 20.90 -12.52 -13.05
CA ALA A 90 22.23 -13.11 -12.87
C ALA A 90 23.06 -12.37 -11.79
N LEU A 91 22.97 -11.03 -11.77
CA LEU A 91 23.62 -10.22 -10.75
C LEU A 91 22.97 -10.48 -9.38
N VAL A 92 21.64 -10.55 -9.32
CA VAL A 92 20.92 -10.85 -8.07
C VAL A 92 21.35 -12.20 -7.50
N ARG A 93 21.41 -13.26 -8.32
CA ARG A 93 21.88 -14.60 -7.89
C ARG A 93 23.31 -14.54 -7.34
N SER A 94 24.23 -13.92 -8.09
CA SER A 94 25.61 -13.76 -7.61
C SER A 94 25.71 -13.00 -6.29
N MET A 95 24.89 -11.98 -6.09
CA MET A 95 24.85 -11.26 -4.82
C MET A 95 24.25 -12.10 -3.69
N ILE A 96 23.21 -12.91 -3.96
CA ILE A 96 22.66 -13.86 -2.98
C ILE A 96 23.73 -14.85 -2.56
N ASP A 97 24.40 -15.50 -3.51
CA ASP A 97 25.47 -16.48 -3.21
C ASP A 97 26.62 -15.87 -2.39
N ARG A 98 26.89 -14.57 -2.60
CA ARG A 98 27.96 -13.83 -1.91
C ARG A 98 27.58 -13.35 -0.51
N TYR A 99 26.37 -12.84 -0.33
CA TYR A 99 25.99 -12.08 0.86
C TYR A 99 24.94 -12.76 1.73
N CYS A 100 24.07 -13.58 1.12
CA CYS A 100 23.04 -14.30 1.82
C CYS A 100 23.62 -15.65 2.24
N GLU A 101 24.20 -15.70 3.44
CA GLU A 101 24.42 -16.99 4.11
C GLU A 101 23.07 -17.67 4.39
N SER A 102 23.10 -18.96 4.74
CA SER A 102 21.98 -19.66 5.39
C SER A 102 21.74 -19.08 6.79
N THR A 103 21.53 -17.78 6.93
CA THR A 103 21.39 -17.13 8.22
C THR A 103 20.04 -17.48 8.81
N GLU A 104 20.06 -18.01 10.04
CA GLU A 104 18.89 -18.09 10.90
C GLU A 104 18.11 -16.77 10.80
N PHE A 105 16.82 -16.90 10.47
CA PHE A 105 15.87 -15.80 10.53
C PHE A 105 16.02 -15.14 11.91
N ALA A 106 16.00 -13.79 11.97
CA ALA A 106 16.01 -13.14 13.28
C ALA A 106 14.88 -13.77 14.09
N ARG A 107 15.24 -14.28 15.27
CA ARG A 107 14.31 -14.87 16.21
C ARG A 107 13.10 -13.93 16.31
N THR A 108 11.90 -14.49 16.23
CA THR A 108 10.68 -13.76 16.57
C THR A 108 10.95 -13.03 17.89
N PRO A 109 10.70 -11.71 18.00
CA PRO A 109 10.76 -11.05 19.28
C PRO A 109 9.78 -11.74 20.22
N GLY A 110 10.26 -12.71 20.99
CA GLY A 110 9.49 -13.39 22.02
C GLY A 110 9.35 -12.43 23.20
N ASN A 111 8.19 -12.47 23.85
CA ASN A 111 7.86 -11.90 25.17
C ASN A 111 9.00 -11.05 25.83
N GLY A 112 9.23 -9.83 25.33
CA GLY A 112 10.26 -8.91 25.85
C GLY A 112 11.26 -8.35 24.82
N GLY A 113 11.30 -8.87 23.59
CA GLY A 113 12.12 -8.29 22.51
C GLY A 113 11.43 -7.15 21.76
N VAL A 114 12.18 -6.10 21.39
CA VAL A 114 11.69 -5.00 20.54
C VAL A 114 11.30 -5.52 19.15
N LEU A 115 10.16 -5.06 18.62
CA LEU A 115 9.71 -5.39 17.26
C LEU A 115 10.73 -4.93 16.22
N SER A 116 10.87 -5.72 15.16
CA SER A 116 11.73 -5.36 14.04
C SER A 116 10.96 -4.54 13.00
N ILE A 117 11.51 -3.40 12.61
CA ILE A 117 10.98 -2.55 11.53
C ILE A 117 12.00 -2.39 10.41
N TYR A 118 11.53 -2.39 9.17
CA TYR A 118 12.37 -2.18 7.98
C TYR A 118 11.64 -1.34 6.94
N PRO A 119 12.34 -0.52 6.14
CA PRO A 119 11.78 0.05 4.93
C PRO A 119 11.21 -1.05 4.04
N TYR A 120 9.97 -0.88 3.56
CA TYR A 120 9.38 -1.83 2.62
C TYR A 120 10.15 -1.76 1.29
N PRO A 121 10.56 -2.88 0.66
CA PRO A 121 11.45 -2.80 -0.51
C PRO A 121 10.85 -2.26 -1.81
N GLY A 122 9.52 -2.24 -1.97
CA GLY A 122 8.89 -1.97 -3.26
C GLY A 122 9.04 -3.16 -4.23
N GLY A 123 8.65 -3.00 -5.50
CA GLY A 123 8.70 -4.08 -6.52
C GLY A 123 7.69 -5.23 -6.32
N ARG A 124 7.26 -5.46 -5.08
CA ARG A 124 6.11 -6.29 -4.69
C ARG A 124 4.94 -5.36 -4.34
N HIS A 125 3.75 -5.69 -4.83
CA HIS A 125 2.56 -4.90 -4.51
C HIS A 125 2.16 -5.10 -3.02
N PRO A 126 1.95 -4.04 -2.23
CA PRO A 126 1.68 -4.19 -0.80
C PRO A 126 0.22 -4.61 -0.53
N ARG A 127 -0.74 -4.19 -1.39
CA ARG A 127 -2.14 -4.64 -1.29
C ARG A 127 -2.33 -6.04 -1.90
N LYS A 128 -3.26 -6.81 -1.33
CA LYS A 128 -3.71 -8.10 -1.88
C LYS A 128 -4.65 -7.91 -3.07
N GLY A 129 -5.70 -7.12 -2.88
CA GLY A 129 -6.64 -6.69 -3.92
C GLY A 129 -6.78 -5.17 -3.96
N PHE A 130 -7.69 -4.68 -4.81
CA PHE A 130 -7.85 -3.25 -5.11
C PHE A 130 -6.52 -2.59 -5.50
N GLN A 131 -5.77 -3.28 -6.37
CA GLN A 131 -4.44 -2.87 -6.85
C GLN A 131 -4.55 -1.73 -7.88
N ASP A 132 -5.66 -1.67 -8.61
CA ASP A 132 -6.03 -0.56 -9.50
C ASP A 132 -6.18 0.77 -8.75
N GLY A 133 -6.58 0.71 -7.49
CA GLY A 133 -6.59 1.88 -6.60
C GLY A 133 -5.23 2.26 -6.01
N ALA A 134 -4.12 1.62 -6.42
CA ALA A 134 -2.75 1.98 -6.06
C ALA A 134 -1.74 1.49 -7.10
N LEU A 135 -1.79 2.07 -8.30
CA LEU A 135 -0.81 1.77 -9.34
C LEU A 135 0.55 2.28 -8.92
N SER A 136 1.63 1.56 -9.25
CA SER A 136 3.00 2.03 -8.99
C SER A 136 3.22 2.54 -7.55
N PRO A 137 3.07 1.67 -6.53
CA PRO A 137 3.20 2.05 -5.13
C PRO A 137 4.64 2.41 -4.78
N GLN A 138 4.83 3.63 -4.28
CA GLN A 138 6.14 4.15 -3.88
C GLN A 138 6.59 3.50 -2.57
N ARG A 139 7.88 3.19 -2.43
CA ARG A 139 8.41 2.51 -1.23
C ARG A 139 8.71 3.44 -0.05
N GLU A 140 8.88 4.73 -0.32
CA GLU A 140 9.44 5.73 0.60
C GLU A 140 8.55 6.13 1.78
N THR A 141 7.25 5.84 1.75
CA THR A 141 6.35 6.04 2.89
C THR A 141 5.92 4.73 3.54
N LYS A 142 6.50 3.60 3.12
CA LYS A 142 6.08 2.28 3.55
C LYS A 142 7.11 1.67 4.49
N VAL A 143 6.67 1.33 5.70
CA VAL A 143 7.45 0.58 6.68
C VAL A 143 6.83 -0.80 6.89
N SER A 144 7.67 -1.83 6.92
CA SER A 144 7.28 -3.17 7.34
C SER A 144 7.47 -3.30 8.84
N ILE A 145 6.44 -3.78 9.55
CA ILE A 145 6.54 -4.13 10.97
C ILE A 145 6.39 -5.63 11.09
N PHE A 146 7.46 -6.31 11.49
CA PHE A 146 7.49 -7.76 11.60
C PHE A 146 6.73 -8.24 12.82
N SER A 147 6.00 -9.33 12.64
CA SER A 147 5.12 -9.89 13.66
C SER A 147 5.92 -10.48 14.82
N PRO A 148 5.46 -10.31 16.07
CA PRO A 148 5.98 -11.04 17.23
C PRO A 148 5.47 -12.49 17.28
N TRP A 149 4.74 -12.97 16.26
CA TRP A 149 4.17 -14.32 16.24
C TRP A 149 4.80 -15.23 15.17
N ASP A 150 5.23 -14.64 14.05
CA ASP A 150 5.87 -15.35 12.94
C ASP A 150 6.95 -14.43 12.34
N PRO A 151 8.23 -14.85 12.33
CA PRO A 151 9.34 -13.99 11.92
C PRO A 151 9.35 -13.68 10.40
N ARG A 152 8.54 -14.38 9.60
CA ARG A 152 8.38 -14.12 8.16
C ARG A 152 7.15 -13.29 7.82
N SER A 153 6.28 -13.07 8.81
CA SER A 153 5.05 -12.31 8.65
C SER A 153 5.23 -10.87 9.10
N TYR A 154 4.58 -9.93 8.40
CA TYR A 154 4.68 -8.51 8.69
C TYR A 154 3.46 -7.75 8.19
N VAL A 155 3.17 -6.60 8.78
CA VAL A 155 2.26 -5.60 8.19
C VAL A 155 3.07 -4.58 7.43
N VAL A 156 2.49 -3.99 6.38
CA VAL A 156 3.06 -2.82 5.70
C VAL A 156 2.23 -1.60 6.10
N VAL A 157 2.87 -0.60 6.67
CA VAL A 157 2.22 0.65 7.08
C VAL A 157 2.63 1.75 6.12
N ASP A 158 1.66 2.33 5.40
CA ASP A 158 1.84 3.44 4.46
C ASP A 158 1.52 4.76 5.19
N VAL A 159 2.56 5.48 5.56
CA VAL A 159 2.53 6.62 6.49
C VAL A 159 3.36 7.80 5.97
N PRO A 160 2.72 8.85 5.43
CA PRO A 160 1.31 8.90 5.02
C PRO A 160 1.08 8.24 3.65
N GLU A 161 -0.09 7.61 3.48
CA GLU A 161 -0.57 7.19 2.16
C GLU A 161 -0.99 8.41 1.34
N ALA A 162 -1.70 9.37 1.95
CA ALA A 162 -2.13 10.60 1.30
C ALA A 162 -2.19 11.78 2.27
N ILE A 163 -1.91 12.99 1.76
CA ILE A 163 -2.11 14.25 2.48
C ILE A 163 -2.98 15.18 1.63
N PHE A 164 -4.06 15.69 2.21
CA PHE A 164 -4.95 16.68 1.61
C PHE A 164 -4.81 18.02 2.31
N SER A 165 -5.13 19.12 1.63
CA SER A 165 -5.33 20.45 2.22
C SER A 165 -6.42 21.21 1.47
N ASN A 166 -6.65 22.47 1.86
CA ASN A 166 -7.44 23.45 1.11
C ASN A 166 -6.95 23.67 -0.34
N LEU A 167 -5.70 23.33 -0.66
CA LEU A 167 -5.17 23.41 -2.02
C LEU A 167 -5.53 22.17 -2.87
N GLY A 168 -5.92 21.07 -2.24
CA GLY A 168 -6.20 19.78 -2.87
C GLY A 168 -5.34 18.64 -2.31
N LEU A 169 -5.11 17.61 -3.11
CA LEU A 169 -4.25 16.48 -2.77
C LEU A 169 -2.77 16.90 -2.88
N LEU A 170 -2.09 17.07 -1.74
CA LEU A 170 -0.70 17.51 -1.65
C LEU A 170 0.29 16.39 -1.92
N TYR A 171 -0.04 15.17 -1.51
CA TYR A 171 0.83 14.00 -1.66
C TYR A 171 0.02 12.72 -1.72
N LEU A 172 0.50 11.76 -2.50
CA LEU A 172 -0.05 10.43 -2.62
C LEU A 172 1.06 9.41 -2.87
N ALA A 173 1.09 8.33 -2.10
CA ALA A 173 2.16 7.34 -2.08
C ALA A 173 2.08 6.30 -3.22
N HIS A 174 1.29 6.56 -4.25
CA HIS A 174 1.05 5.73 -5.42
C HIS A 174 0.37 6.55 -6.52
N THR A 175 0.28 5.98 -7.71
CA THR A 175 -0.36 6.59 -8.88
C THR A 175 -1.79 6.07 -9.00
N HIS A 176 -2.78 6.95 -8.96
CA HIS A 176 -4.16 6.67 -9.44
C HIS A 176 -5.00 7.95 -9.49
N ILE A 177 -4.72 8.91 -8.59
CA ILE A 177 -5.33 10.24 -8.55
C ILE A 177 -4.23 11.30 -8.64
N PRO A 178 -4.34 12.30 -9.54
CA PRO A 178 -3.32 13.34 -9.68
C PRO A 178 -3.33 14.28 -8.46
N THR A 179 -2.15 14.48 -7.87
CA THR A 179 -1.86 15.52 -6.88
C THR A 179 -1.88 16.91 -7.53
N ILE A 180 -1.78 17.97 -6.72
CA ILE A 180 -1.62 19.33 -7.24
C ILE A 180 -0.31 19.54 -8.01
N TRP A 181 0.70 18.70 -7.78
CA TRP A 181 1.99 18.74 -8.46
C TRP A 181 1.91 18.06 -9.82
N ASP A 182 1.24 16.91 -9.90
CA ASP A 182 1.01 16.19 -11.16
C ASP A 182 0.24 17.07 -12.15
N LYS A 183 -0.77 17.80 -11.67
CA LYS A 183 -1.54 18.77 -12.47
C LYS A 183 -0.70 19.91 -13.04
N ARG A 184 0.48 20.15 -12.46
CA ARG A 184 1.46 21.16 -12.91
C ARG A 184 2.62 20.52 -13.70
N GLY A 185 2.57 19.22 -13.96
CA GLY A 185 3.65 18.49 -14.62
C GLY A 185 4.91 18.34 -13.75
N ILE A 186 4.81 18.53 -12.44
CA ILE A 186 5.95 18.43 -11.52
C ILE A 186 6.02 17.00 -10.97
N ARG A 187 7.07 16.28 -11.34
CA ARG A 187 7.40 14.98 -10.77
C ARG A 187 8.20 15.16 -9.50
N LEU A 188 7.78 14.54 -8.40
CA LEU A 188 8.52 14.53 -7.14
C LEU A 188 9.64 13.50 -7.19
N ASP A 189 10.83 13.87 -6.70
CA ASP A 189 11.97 12.96 -6.62
C ASP A 189 11.73 11.85 -5.59
N PRO A 190 12.25 10.64 -5.85
CA PRO A 190 12.20 9.53 -4.89
C PRO A 190 13.05 9.82 -3.64
N LEU A 191 12.63 9.28 -2.50
CA LEU A 191 13.31 9.40 -1.20
C LEU A 191 13.55 8.03 -0.57
N GLU A 192 14.47 7.93 0.39
CA GLU A 192 14.63 6.73 1.22
C GLU A 192 14.42 7.05 2.70
N TRP A 193 14.02 6.04 3.45
CA TRP A 193 14.02 6.10 4.91
C TRP A 193 15.46 6.21 5.43
N CYS A 194 15.70 7.18 6.30
CA CYS A 194 16.85 7.20 7.18
C CYS A 194 16.69 6.11 8.25
N ARG A 195 17.77 5.36 8.50
CA ARG A 195 17.81 4.26 9.47
C ARG A 195 18.52 4.76 10.73
N ASP A 196 17.75 5.35 11.65
CA ASP A 196 18.24 6.04 12.85
C ASP A 196 18.53 5.05 14.00
N GLY A 197 19.21 3.94 13.70
CA GLY A 197 19.41 2.81 14.61
C GLY A 197 18.62 1.56 14.23
N SER A 198 18.61 0.56 15.12
CA SER A 198 18.00 -0.76 14.85
C SER A 198 16.47 -0.79 14.97
N ASN A 199 15.88 0.17 15.68
CA ASN A 199 14.45 0.23 16.00
C ASN A 199 13.80 1.57 15.63
N SER A 200 14.48 2.42 14.84
CA SER A 200 13.99 3.75 14.48
C SER A 200 14.21 4.05 13.01
N LEU A 201 13.20 4.63 12.36
CA LEU A 201 13.26 5.11 10.98
C LEU A 201 12.75 6.55 10.92
N SER A 202 13.30 7.37 10.03
CA SER A 202 12.73 8.68 9.74
C SER A 202 12.77 9.01 8.25
N ILE A 203 11.85 9.85 7.82
CA ILE A 203 11.84 10.41 6.47
C ILE A 203 11.30 11.84 6.49
N ARG A 204 11.81 12.65 5.58
CA ARG A 204 11.40 14.04 5.36
C ARG A 204 11.23 14.28 3.86
N ARG A 205 10.08 14.84 3.48
CA ARG A 205 9.79 15.28 2.11
C ARG A 205 9.57 16.78 2.08
N GLN A 206 10.33 17.45 1.23
CA GLN A 206 10.02 18.80 0.80
C GLN A 206 9.17 18.73 -0.47
N LEU A 207 8.05 19.43 -0.45
CA LEU A 207 7.19 19.63 -1.62
C LEU A 207 7.52 20.98 -2.26
N PRO A 208 7.24 21.15 -3.56
CA PRO A 208 7.31 22.47 -4.18
C PRO A 208 6.48 23.51 -3.41
N GLY A 209 6.90 24.77 -3.41
CA GLY A 209 6.15 25.84 -2.73
C GLY A 209 6.32 25.89 -1.21
N GLY A 210 7.32 25.21 -0.65
CA GLY A 210 7.76 25.40 0.75
C GLY A 210 7.00 24.56 1.80
N ILE A 211 6.13 23.65 1.37
CA ILE A 211 5.48 22.69 2.29
C ILE A 211 6.46 21.55 2.56
N GLU A 212 6.67 21.19 3.82
CA GLU A 212 7.48 20.05 4.20
C GLU A 212 6.68 19.15 5.13
N PHE A 213 6.84 17.83 4.99
CA PHE A 213 6.31 16.88 5.96
C PHE A 213 7.32 15.79 6.25
N GLY A 214 7.11 15.06 7.34
CA GLY A 214 7.95 13.92 7.67
C GLY A 214 7.27 12.94 8.60
N THR A 215 7.89 11.78 8.77
CA THR A 215 7.46 10.72 9.67
C THR A 215 8.66 10.18 10.42
N ARG A 216 8.51 9.97 11.72
CA ARG A 216 9.42 9.18 12.55
C ARG A 216 8.69 7.95 13.06
N VAL A 217 9.36 6.82 13.04
CA VAL A 217 8.84 5.51 13.44
C VAL A 217 9.77 4.96 14.51
N ARG A 218 9.21 4.50 15.63
CA ARG A 218 9.99 3.87 16.71
C ARG A 218 9.33 2.57 17.14
N ALA A 219 10.08 1.48 17.08
CA ALA A 219 9.60 0.18 17.52
C ALA A 219 9.82 -0.03 19.03
N ASP A 220 8.85 -0.68 19.65
CA ASP A 220 8.85 -1.19 21.01
C ASP A 220 8.46 -2.69 20.98
N THR A 221 8.26 -3.32 22.12
CA THR A 221 8.08 -4.76 22.31
C THR A 221 6.83 -5.32 21.62
N MET A 222 5.70 -4.62 21.74
CA MET A 222 4.41 -5.02 21.16
C MET A 222 3.71 -3.89 20.40
N SER A 223 4.43 -2.80 20.14
CA SER A 223 3.87 -1.65 19.42
C SER A 223 4.93 -0.90 18.64
N VAL A 224 4.48 -0.14 17.64
CA VAL A 224 5.30 0.81 16.90
C VAL A 224 4.64 2.16 16.96
N GLU A 225 5.39 3.15 17.41
CA GLU A 225 5.01 4.54 17.52
C GLU A 225 5.33 5.30 16.24
N PHE A 226 4.45 6.22 15.90
CA PHE A 226 4.56 7.09 14.75
C PHE A 226 4.37 8.54 15.18
N GLN A 227 5.25 9.41 14.69
CA GLN A 227 5.13 10.85 14.79
C GLN A 227 5.17 11.41 13.37
N GLN A 228 4.12 12.10 12.96
CA GLN A 228 4.10 12.82 11.68
C GLN A 228 4.05 14.30 11.94
N TRP A 229 4.75 15.08 11.13
CA TRP A 229 4.72 16.53 11.20
C TRP A 229 4.59 17.15 9.82
N LEU A 230 4.06 18.37 9.81
CA LEU A 230 4.03 19.24 8.64
C LEU A 230 4.54 20.62 9.04
N ILE A 231 5.38 21.20 8.19
CA ILE A 231 5.90 22.57 8.32
C ILE A 231 5.42 23.36 7.10
N ASN A 232 4.74 24.47 7.34
CA ASN A 232 4.27 25.35 6.28
C ASN A 232 5.25 26.51 6.09
N ARG A 233 6.15 26.44 5.11
CA ARG A 233 7.01 27.57 4.74
C ARG A 233 6.50 28.34 3.53
N SER A 234 5.23 28.13 3.16
CA SER A 234 4.57 28.94 2.13
C SER A 234 4.06 30.26 2.74
N SER A 235 3.58 31.17 1.90
CA SER A 235 3.04 32.47 2.31
C SER A 235 1.56 32.44 2.73
N SER A 236 0.89 31.29 2.68
CA SER A 236 -0.55 31.18 2.97
C SER A 236 -0.83 30.06 3.97
N SER A 237 -1.89 30.21 4.75
CA SER A 237 -2.32 29.17 5.70
C SER A 237 -2.74 27.89 4.97
N LEU A 238 -2.32 26.75 5.52
CA LEU A 238 -2.80 25.44 5.10
C LEU A 238 -3.89 24.99 6.06
N THR A 239 -5.06 24.67 5.51
CA THR A 239 -6.21 24.21 6.28
C THR A 239 -6.77 22.92 5.71
N ARG A 240 -7.71 22.28 6.42
CA ARG A 240 -8.33 21.00 5.99
C ARG A 240 -7.28 19.90 5.75
N LEU A 241 -6.26 19.86 6.62
CA LEU A 241 -5.08 19.01 6.49
C LEU A 241 -5.35 17.55 6.88
N ARG A 242 -6.09 16.82 6.04
CA ARG A 242 -6.44 15.41 6.30
C ARG A 242 -5.31 14.48 5.86
N VAL A 243 -5.04 13.46 6.67
CA VAL A 243 -3.96 12.48 6.44
C VAL A 243 -4.55 11.08 6.41
N GLN A 244 -4.27 10.33 5.35
CA GLN A 244 -4.59 8.91 5.28
C GLN A 244 -3.36 8.10 5.69
N ASN A 245 -3.56 7.20 6.64
CA ASN A 245 -2.53 6.28 7.12
C ASN A 245 -3.10 4.85 7.03
N CYS A 246 -2.44 4.00 6.25
CA CYS A 246 -2.97 2.68 5.89
C CYS A 246 -2.12 1.57 6.47
N VAL A 247 -2.74 0.64 7.21
CA VAL A 247 -2.07 -0.58 7.67
C VAL A 247 -2.54 -1.74 6.79
N LEU A 248 -1.64 -2.27 5.96
CA LEU A 248 -1.87 -3.35 5.00
C LEU A 248 -1.46 -4.69 5.63
N LEU A 249 -2.42 -5.61 5.71
CA LEU A 249 -2.32 -6.87 6.44
C LEU A 249 -2.03 -8.08 5.54
N ASN A 250 -1.82 -7.86 4.24
CA ASN A 250 -1.62 -8.91 3.23
C ASN A 250 -0.46 -9.89 3.54
N ARG A 251 0.53 -9.46 4.33
CA ARG A 251 1.73 -10.24 4.64
C ARG A 251 1.77 -10.69 6.10
N LEU A 252 0.68 -10.52 6.83
CA LEU A 252 0.57 -10.95 8.20
C LEU A 252 -0.28 -12.23 8.26
N SER A 253 0.39 -13.35 8.58
CA SER A 253 -0.26 -14.66 8.69
C SER A 253 -1.49 -14.63 9.59
N GLY A 254 -2.64 -14.99 9.01
CA GLY A 254 -3.94 -15.05 9.69
C GLY A 254 -4.79 -13.78 9.59
N PHE A 255 -4.36 -12.75 8.86
CA PHE A 255 -5.05 -11.46 8.72
C PHE A 255 -5.34 -11.06 7.25
N GLU A 256 -5.11 -11.97 6.31
CA GLU A 256 -5.10 -11.69 4.86
C GLU A 256 -6.49 -11.74 4.21
N VAL A 257 -7.54 -11.92 5.01
CA VAL A 257 -8.92 -12.03 4.54
C VAL A 257 -9.42 -10.68 4.03
N GLN A 258 -9.91 -10.66 2.78
CA GLN A 258 -10.57 -9.50 2.17
C GLN A 258 -12.03 -9.40 2.64
N SER A 259 -12.20 -8.91 3.87
CA SER A 259 -13.51 -8.70 4.50
C SER A 259 -13.41 -7.65 5.59
N ASN A 260 -14.53 -7.02 5.94
CA ASN A 260 -14.62 -6.17 7.14
C ASN A 260 -15.28 -6.89 8.33
N ARG A 261 -15.66 -8.17 8.19
CA ARG A 261 -16.34 -8.93 9.26
C ARG A 261 -15.45 -9.22 10.48
N ASN A 262 -14.14 -9.28 10.28
CA ASN A 262 -13.15 -9.49 11.34
C ASN A 262 -12.56 -8.17 11.85
N LYS A 263 -13.26 -7.04 11.67
CA LYS A 263 -12.76 -5.71 12.04
C LYS A 263 -13.71 -5.02 12.99
N ILE A 264 -13.13 -4.27 13.93
CA ILE A 264 -13.85 -3.41 14.87
C ILE A 264 -13.44 -1.97 14.60
N PHE A 265 -14.43 -1.10 14.45
CA PHE A 265 -14.26 0.33 14.19
C PHE A 265 -14.75 1.10 15.41
N ARG A 266 -13.82 1.61 16.22
CA ARG A 266 -14.13 2.29 17.48
C ARG A 266 -13.16 3.43 17.71
N ALA A 267 -13.48 4.60 17.14
CA ALA A 267 -12.58 5.74 17.10
C ALA A 267 -11.94 6.05 18.48
N PRO A 268 -10.62 6.32 18.54
CA PRO A 268 -9.69 6.40 17.40
C PRO A 268 -9.15 5.05 16.90
N TYR A 269 -9.58 3.93 17.50
CA TYR A 269 -9.05 2.61 17.21
C TYR A 269 -9.75 1.93 16.02
N VAL A 270 -8.95 1.26 15.21
CA VAL A 270 -9.42 0.16 14.36
C VAL A 270 -8.62 -1.08 14.69
N ALA A 271 -9.33 -2.18 14.94
CA ALA A 271 -8.72 -3.46 15.20
C ALA A 271 -9.14 -4.48 14.14
N CYS A 272 -8.20 -5.34 13.73
CA CYS A 272 -8.47 -6.52 12.90
C CYS A 272 -8.19 -7.76 13.73
N GLU A 273 -9.10 -8.72 13.73
CA GLU A 273 -9.00 -10.01 14.41
C GLU A 273 -8.34 -11.04 13.48
N SER A 274 -7.44 -11.86 14.03
CA SER A 274 -6.87 -13.01 13.33
C SER A 274 -7.92 -14.08 13.04
N ALA A 275 -7.67 -14.93 12.04
CA ALA A 275 -8.53 -16.07 11.74
C ALA A 275 -8.72 -17.05 12.92
N GLN A 276 -7.74 -17.12 13.84
CA GLN A 276 -7.82 -17.96 15.04
C GLN A 276 -8.50 -17.27 16.24
N ARG A 277 -8.94 -16.01 16.09
CA ARG A 277 -9.71 -15.25 17.09
C ARG A 277 -9.03 -15.06 18.46
N ASN A 278 -7.70 -15.06 18.46
CA ASN A 278 -6.90 -14.91 19.68
C ASN A 278 -5.81 -13.82 19.58
N ARG A 279 -5.73 -13.13 18.43
CA ARG A 279 -4.73 -12.11 18.12
C ARG A 279 -5.36 -10.95 17.36
N TRP A 280 -4.83 -9.76 17.60
CA TRP A 280 -5.34 -8.52 17.03
C TRP A 280 -4.20 -7.63 16.52
N ILE A 281 -4.46 -6.93 15.42
CA ILE A 281 -3.69 -5.75 15.02
C ILE A 281 -4.56 -4.53 15.26
N ILE A 282 -4.04 -3.58 16.01
CA ILE A 282 -4.75 -2.35 16.37
C ILE A 282 -3.98 -1.17 15.77
N VAL A 283 -4.68 -0.20 15.21
CA VAL A 283 -4.12 1.09 14.81
C VAL A 283 -4.95 2.23 15.39
N ALA A 284 -4.29 3.29 15.82
CA ALA A 284 -4.95 4.55 16.18
C ALA A 284 -4.04 5.73 15.87
N TRP A 285 -4.67 6.85 15.51
CA TRP A 285 -4.04 8.15 15.38
C TRP A 285 -4.77 9.18 16.22
N ASP A 286 -4.03 10.18 16.69
CA ASP A 286 -4.52 11.30 17.46
C ASP A 286 -3.99 12.62 16.89
N PRO A 287 -4.87 13.58 16.56
CA PRO A 287 -6.33 13.47 16.57
C PRO A 287 -6.83 12.51 15.47
N CYS A 288 -7.99 11.87 15.68
CA CYS A 288 -8.60 10.98 14.70
C CYS A 288 -9.66 11.73 13.86
N TYR A 289 -9.54 11.68 12.54
CA TYR A 289 -10.53 12.19 11.60
C TYR A 289 -11.62 11.15 11.32
N ARG A 290 -11.23 9.91 10.98
CA ARG A 290 -12.17 8.83 10.69
C ARG A 290 -11.52 7.45 10.78
N VAL A 291 -12.34 6.45 11.07
CA VAL A 291 -11.96 5.04 11.06
C VAL A 291 -12.65 4.31 9.92
N TRP A 292 -11.91 3.51 9.13
CA TRP A 292 -12.50 2.76 8.02
C TRP A 292 -11.59 1.62 7.53
N ALA A 293 -12.10 0.81 6.61
CA ALA A 293 -11.36 -0.23 5.89
C ALA A 293 -12.03 -0.54 4.55
N ASN A 294 -11.25 -0.99 3.58
CA ASN A 294 -11.79 -1.47 2.30
C ASN A 294 -12.01 -2.99 2.36
N PRO A 295 -13.22 -3.54 2.15
CA PRO A 295 -13.39 -5.00 2.16
C PRO A 295 -12.59 -5.71 1.07
N LEU A 296 -12.26 -5.04 -0.05
CA LEU A 296 -11.47 -5.61 -1.15
C LEU A 296 -9.95 -5.52 -0.93
N CYS A 297 -9.48 -4.91 0.16
CA CYS A 297 -8.07 -4.87 0.51
C CYS A 297 -7.95 -5.14 2.01
N PRO A 298 -7.20 -6.16 2.46
CA PRO A 298 -7.07 -6.44 3.89
C PRO A 298 -6.25 -5.33 4.56
N CYS A 299 -6.89 -4.18 4.84
CA CYS A 299 -6.30 -3.00 5.45
C CYS A 299 -7.21 -2.41 6.52
N ILE A 300 -6.62 -1.62 7.41
CA ILE A 300 -7.33 -0.84 8.43
C ILE A 300 -6.79 0.58 8.46
N HIS A 301 -7.67 1.54 8.71
CA HIS A 301 -7.36 2.97 8.73
C HIS A 301 -7.90 3.62 9.99
N SER A 302 -7.04 4.36 10.67
CA SER A 302 -7.39 5.43 11.60
C SER A 302 -6.80 6.70 11.01
N ASP A 303 -7.54 7.32 10.09
CA ASP A 303 -7.06 8.51 9.38
C ASP A 303 -7.06 9.70 10.35
N SER A 304 -6.06 10.58 10.23
CA SER A 304 -5.86 11.72 11.10
C SER A 304 -6.08 13.04 10.36
N TYR A 305 -5.94 14.15 11.07
CA TYR A 305 -5.80 15.47 10.47
C TYR A 305 -4.77 16.27 11.25
N PHE A 306 -3.91 17.01 10.55
CA PHE A 306 -3.14 18.05 11.21
C PHE A 306 -4.06 19.23 11.55
N PRO A 307 -3.88 19.88 12.72
CA PRO A 307 -4.36 21.23 12.92
C PRO A 307 -3.98 22.17 11.78
N ASP A 308 -4.80 23.18 11.51
CA ASP A 308 -4.49 24.23 10.54
C ASP A 308 -3.12 24.84 10.82
N CYS A 309 -2.33 25.07 9.78
CA CYS A 309 -0.92 25.43 9.89
C CYS A 309 -0.65 26.76 9.18
N LYS A 310 -0.37 27.83 9.95
CA LYS A 310 -0.09 29.16 9.39
C LYS A 310 1.30 29.20 8.75
N PRO A 311 1.61 30.23 7.93
CA PRO A 311 2.97 30.47 7.44
C PRO A 311 4.00 30.47 8.56
N GLY A 312 5.09 29.74 8.36
CA GLY A 312 6.19 29.58 9.32
C GLY A 312 5.96 28.55 10.43
N GLU A 313 4.73 28.03 10.59
CA GLU A 313 4.40 27.12 11.69
C GLU A 313 4.71 25.65 11.38
N ARG A 314 4.75 24.85 12.46
CA ARG A 314 4.83 23.39 12.43
C ARG A 314 3.64 22.82 13.20
N THR A 315 3.06 21.76 12.66
CA THR A 315 1.97 20.98 13.27
C THR A 315 2.33 19.50 13.28
N GLU A 316 1.72 18.73 14.17
CA GLU A 316 2.10 17.35 14.45
C GLU A 316 0.89 16.50 14.82
N ILE A 317 0.97 15.21 14.48
CA ILE A 317 0.02 14.16 14.87
C ILE A 317 0.79 12.91 15.28
N LYS A 318 0.16 12.08 16.11
CA LYS A 318 0.76 10.86 16.64
C LYS A 318 -0.07 9.64 16.27
N GLY A 319 0.60 8.53 16.04
CA GLY A 319 -0.03 7.26 15.72
C GLY A 319 0.66 6.11 16.40
N ARG A 320 -0.06 4.99 16.53
CA ARG A 320 0.53 3.76 17.02
C ARG A 320 -0.13 2.55 16.38
N VAL A 321 0.68 1.52 16.13
CA VAL A 321 0.23 0.18 15.74
C VAL A 321 0.60 -0.78 16.86
N TRP A 322 -0.33 -1.63 17.28
CA TRP A 322 -0.11 -2.64 18.31
C TRP A 322 -0.36 -4.05 17.78
N PHE A 323 0.42 -4.99 18.32
CA PHE A 323 0.15 -6.41 18.28
C PHE A 323 -0.42 -6.82 19.63
N HIS A 324 -1.59 -7.45 19.65
CA HIS A 324 -2.25 -7.86 20.88
C HIS A 324 -2.63 -9.34 20.83
N ILE A 325 -2.52 -10.02 21.98
CA ILE A 325 -2.94 -11.41 22.19
C ILE A 325 -4.04 -11.39 23.24
N GLY A 326 -5.19 -12.00 22.91
CA GLY A 326 -6.36 -12.03 23.78
C GLY A 326 -7.66 -12.07 22.99
N GLU A 327 -8.75 -12.39 23.67
CA GLU A 327 -10.10 -12.49 23.07
C GLU A 327 -10.93 -11.22 23.31
N ASN A 328 -10.64 -10.46 24.37
CA ASN A 328 -11.41 -9.29 24.77
C ASN A 328 -10.71 -7.98 24.36
N ILE A 329 -10.95 -7.58 23.12
CA ILE A 329 -10.42 -6.33 22.55
C ILE A 329 -10.92 -5.06 23.25
N GLU A 330 -12.11 -5.11 23.88
CA GLU A 330 -12.67 -3.96 24.61
C GLU A 330 -11.89 -3.67 25.90
N ASN A 331 -11.44 -4.70 26.61
CA ASN A 331 -10.49 -4.57 27.72
C ASN A 331 -9.17 -3.95 27.26
N GLU A 332 -8.66 -4.42 26.11
CA GLU A 332 -7.40 -3.93 25.58
C GLU A 332 -7.48 -2.45 25.24
N PHE A 333 -8.55 -2.01 24.58
CA PHE A 333 -8.68 -0.60 24.28
C PHE A 333 -8.78 0.27 25.55
N ARG A 334 -9.45 -0.19 26.61
CA ARG A 334 -9.44 0.52 27.92
C ARG A 334 -8.03 0.61 28.50
N ARG A 335 -7.24 -0.46 28.42
CA ARG A 335 -5.83 -0.46 28.82
C ARG A 335 -5.01 0.54 28.00
N LEU A 336 -5.24 0.60 26.68
CA LEU A 336 -4.59 1.57 25.80
C LEU A 336 -4.96 3.00 26.19
N ASP A 337 -6.23 3.32 26.41
CA ASP A 337 -6.64 4.66 26.87
C ASP A 337 -5.96 5.04 28.19
N ALA A 338 -5.86 4.12 29.14
CA ALA A 338 -5.17 4.33 30.42
C ALA A 338 -3.63 4.46 30.30
N SER A 339 -3.03 4.00 29.20
CA SER A 339 -1.57 4.05 29.00
C SER A 339 -1.02 5.46 28.69
N GLY A 340 -1.90 6.42 28.38
CA GLY A 340 -1.47 7.78 28.02
C GLY A 340 -0.70 7.87 26.69
N TRP A 341 -0.90 6.90 25.76
CA TRP A 341 -0.17 6.85 24.49
C TRP A 341 -0.31 8.11 23.62
N ARG A 342 -1.36 8.91 23.83
CA ARG A 342 -1.59 10.19 23.16
C ARG A 342 -0.63 11.29 23.62
N SER A 343 -0.15 11.19 24.86
CA SER A 343 0.67 12.22 25.53
C SER A 343 2.16 11.88 25.58
N SER A 344 2.55 10.62 25.32
CA SER A 344 3.96 10.19 25.35
C SER A 344 4.75 10.73 24.15
N CYS A 345 5.99 11.16 24.39
CA CYS A 345 6.95 11.64 23.38
C CYS A 345 8.18 10.74 23.38
#